data_AF-A0A7C5NT90-F1
#
_entry.id   AF-A0A7C5NT90-F1
#
_cell.length_a   1.000
_cell.length_b   1.000
_cell.length_c   1.000
_cell.angle_alpha   90.00
_cell.angle_beta   90.00
_cell.angle_gamma   90.00
#
_symmetry.space_group_name_H-M   'P 1'
#
loop_
_entity.id
_entity.type
_entity.pdbx_description
1 polymer ?
#
loop_
_entity_poly.entity_id
_entity_poly.type
_entity_poly.pdbx_seq_one_letter_code
_entity_poly.pdbx_strand_id
1 'polypeptide(L)' 'MNGSVEISQVREALRGVKDPGLGRDIISLGMVDDIEVE' A
#
# COMPACT_ATOMS: atom_id res chain seq x y z
N MET A 1 12.29 16.81 12.57
CA MET A 1 12.36 15.76 11.54
C MET A 1 11.41 16.17 10.42
N ASN A 2 11.91 16.69 9.30
CA ASN A 2 11.08 16.81 8.10
C ASN A 2 11.09 15.44 7.43
N GLY A 3 10.13 14.58 7.80
CA GLY A 3 9.98 13.27 7.17
C GLY A 3 9.08 13.42 5.97
N SER A 4 9.64 13.51 4.76
CA SER A 4 8.85 13.26 3.56
C SER A 4 8.54 11.76 3.51
N VAL A 5 7.28 11.44 3.21
CA VAL A 5 6.85 10.06 2.98
C VAL A 5 6.98 9.79 1.50
N GLU A 6 7.75 8.78 1.13
CA GLU A 6 7.89 8.35 -0.25
C GLU A 6 6.75 7.38 -0.62
N ILE A 7 6.28 7.44 -1.86
CA ILE A 7 5.24 6.53 -2.38
C ILE A 7 5.61 5.05 -2.16
N SER A 8 6.91 4.73 -2.26
CA SER A 8 7.41 3.38 -2.00
C SER A 8 7.12 2.89 -0.58
N GLN A 9 7.21 3.77 0.42
CA GLN A 9 6.94 3.45 1.82
C GLN A 9 5.44 3.22 2.04
N VAL A 10 4.58 4.03 1.41
CA VAL A 10 3.13 3.83 1.44
C VAL A 10 2.77 2.49 0.79
N ARG A 11 3.33 2.20 -0.38
CA ARG A 11 3.08 0.94 -1.09
C ARG A 11 3.52 -0.28 -0.28
N GLU A 12 4.64 -0.19 0.43
CA GLU A 12 5.10 -1.26 1.31
C GLU A 12 4.16 -1.44 2.52
N ALA A 13 3.73 -0.35 3.15
CA ALA A 13 2.76 -0.41 4.25
C ALA A 13 1.42 -1.05 3.82
N LEU A 14 0.94 -0.72 2.62
CA LEU A 14 -0.30 -1.29 2.07
C LEU A 14 -0.22 -2.81 1.82
N ARG A 15 0.97 -3.40 1.67
CA ARG A 15 1.13 -4.87 1.64
C ARG A 15 0.75 -5.55 2.96
N GLY A 16 0.67 -4.79 4.06
CA GLY A 16 0.14 -5.28 5.34
C GLY A 16 -1.37 -5.45 5.36
N VAL A 17 -2.09 -4.78 4.44
CA VAL A 17 -3.56 -4.85 4.36
C VAL A 17 -3.94 -6.06 3.51
N LYS A 18 -4.65 -7.02 4.13
CA LYS A 18 -5.06 -8.27 3.49
C LYS A 18 -6.55 -8.26 3.21
N ASP A 19 -6.93 -8.78 2.06
CA ASP A 19 -8.32 -9.18 1.83
C ASP A 19 -8.64 -10.44 2.66
N PRO A 20 -9.68 -10.43 3.52
CA PRO A 20 -9.99 -11.53 4.41
C PRO A 20 -10.55 -12.76 3.70
N GLY A 21 -11.17 -12.60 2.51
CA GLY A 21 -11.71 -13.72 1.74
C GLY A 21 -10.64 -14.46 0.94
N LEU A 22 -9.62 -13.74 0.47
CA LEU A 22 -8.55 -14.25 -0.39
C LEU A 22 -7.25 -14.53 0.39
N GLY A 23 -7.07 -13.95 1.57
CA GLY A 23 -5.87 -14.12 2.40
C GLY A 23 -4.60 -13.51 1.82
N ARG A 24 -4.71 -12.69 0.77
CA ARG A 24 -3.61 -12.04 0.05
C ARG A 24 -3.66 -10.52 0.24
N ASP A 25 -2.53 -9.87 0.10
CA ASP A 25 -2.45 -8.42 0.23
C ASP A 25 -3.05 -7.70 -0.98
N ILE A 26 -3.66 -6.54 -0.72
CA ILE A 26 -4.38 -5.75 -1.72
C ILE A 26 -3.47 -5.26 -2.87
N ILE A 27 -2.16 -5.11 -2.62
CA ILE A 27 -1.17 -4.74 -3.64
C ILE A 27 -0.96 -5.90 -4.61
N SER A 28 -0.73 -7.11 -4.11
CA SER A 28 -0.57 -8.32 -4.92
C SER A 28 -1.84 -8.73 -5.66
N LEU A 29 -3.00 -8.30 -5.18
CA LEU A 29 -4.30 -8.50 -5.84
C LEU A 29 -4.57 -7.47 -6.95
N GLY A 30 -3.74 -6.44 -7.09
CA GLY A 30 -3.97 -5.37 -8.07
C GLY A 30 -5.19 -4.51 -7.75
N MET A 31 -5.56 -4.38 -6.47
CA MET A 31 -6.72 -3.58 -6.03
C MET A 31 -6.42 -2.09 -5.83
N VAL A 32 -5.14 -1.70 -5.88
CA VAL A 32 -4.70 -0.32 -5.74
C VAL A 32 -4.29 0.20 -7.11
N ASP A 33 -5.06 1.16 -7.63
CA ASP A 33 -4.84 1.75 -8.95
C ASP A 33 -3.80 2.86 -8.92
N ASP A 34 -3.84 3.74 -7.91
CA ASP A 34 -2.90 4.86 -7.78
C ASP A 34 -2.59 5.21 -6.31
N ILE A 35 -1.44 5.84 -6.07
CA ILE A 35 -1.00 6.34 -4.75
C ILE A 35 -0.38 7.73 -4.93
N GLU A 36 -1.01 8.74 -4.35
CA GLU A 36 -0.52 10.13 -4.29
C GLU A 36 -0.18 10.51 -2.85
N VAL A 37 0.89 11.30 -2.67
CA VAL A 37 1.36 11.79 -1.36
C VAL A 37 1.65 13.30 -1.48
N GLU A 38 1.04 14.10 -0.60
CA GLU A 38 1.18 15.57 -0.51
C GLU A 38 2.06 16.01 0.68
#